data_AF-A0A1B8P1U1-F1
#
_entry.id   AF-A0A1B8P1U1-F1
#
_cell.length_a   1.000
_cell.length_b   1.000
_cell.length_c   1.000
_cell.angle_alpha   90.00
_cell.angle_beta   90.00
_cell.angle_gamma   90.00
#
_symmetry.space_group_name_H-M   'P 1'
#
loop_
_entity.id
_entity.type
_entity.pdbx_description
1 polymer ?
#
loop_
_entity_poly.entity_id
_entity_poly.type
_entity_poly.pdbx_seq_one_letter_code
_entity_poly.pdbx_strand_id
1 'polypeptide(L)'
;MQRAVFEAMEQLGLAMISAPLELSRKNPATGCLQEFEFKPTAGSHFKHLDEAEIAFLPPSRGGEGLDLLIQRDTRATGLGSLLSEMAGTDERFTRLPLEGNETTETLRQKLESVLT
;
A
#
# COMPACT_ATOMS: atom_id res chain seq x y z
N MET A 1 3.11 5.67 -13.16
CA MET A 1 2.31 5.64 -11.92
C MET A 1 3.08 5.03 -10.74
N GLN A 2 3.46 3.73 -10.76
CA GLN A 2 4.13 3.07 -9.62
C GLN A 2 5.34 3.83 -9.03
N ARG A 3 6.27 4.29 -9.87
CA ARG A 3 7.43 5.10 -9.42
C ARG A 3 7.02 6.36 -8.63
N ALA A 4 5.95 7.03 -9.06
CA ALA A 4 5.48 8.25 -8.40
C ALA A 4 4.82 7.94 -7.04
N VAL A 5 4.21 6.75 -6.89
CA VAL A 5 3.71 6.27 -5.59
C VAL A 5 4.88 6.00 -4.65
N PHE A 6 5.95 5.34 -5.11
CA PHE A 6 7.13 5.09 -4.26
C PHE A 6 7.84 6.38 -3.86
N GLU A 7 8.00 7.31 -4.79
CA GLU A 7 8.57 8.64 -4.49
C GLU A 7 7.70 9.40 -3.47
N ALA A 8 6.38 9.31 -3.59
CA ALA A 8 5.47 9.91 -2.62
C ALA A 8 5.60 9.27 -1.22
N MET A 9 5.75 7.94 -1.12
CA MET A 9 6.03 7.25 0.14
C MET A 9 7.36 7.70 0.75
N GLU A 10 8.41 7.84 -0.05
CA GLU A 10 9.72 8.35 0.38
C GLU A 10 9.63 9.80 0.90
N GLN A 11 8.90 10.68 0.21
CA GLN A 11 8.64 12.05 0.65
C GLN A 11 7.85 12.13 1.96
N LEU A 12 7.06 11.11 2.27
CA LEU A 12 6.37 10.94 3.56
C LEU A 12 7.28 10.40 4.67
N GLY A 13 8.55 10.11 4.37
CA GLY A 13 9.49 9.55 5.33
C GLY A 13 9.26 8.05 5.58
N LEU A 14 8.86 7.31 4.54
CA LEU A 14 8.73 5.86 4.56
C LEU A 14 9.74 5.26 3.57
N ALA A 15 10.49 4.27 4.01
CA ALA A 15 11.46 3.56 3.17
C ALA A 15 10.96 2.16 2.85
N MET A 16 11.02 1.77 1.57
CA MET A 16 10.72 0.40 1.17
C MET A 16 11.79 -0.54 1.73
N ILE A 17 11.36 -1.62 2.37
CA ILE A 17 12.24 -2.61 3.00
C ILE A 17 12.16 -3.99 2.34
N SER A 18 11.02 -4.31 1.72
CA SER A 18 10.75 -5.61 1.13
C SER A 18 9.72 -5.48 0.03
N ALA A 19 9.72 -6.45 -0.88
CA ALA A 19 8.69 -6.58 -1.89
C ALA A 19 8.44 -8.07 -2.21
N PRO A 20 7.72 -8.81 -1.34
CA PRO A 20 7.41 -10.21 -1.59
C PRO A 20 6.25 -10.36 -2.59
N LEU A 21 6.32 -11.41 -3.42
CA LEU A 21 5.20 -11.83 -4.25
C LEU A 21 4.47 -12.95 -3.52
N GLU A 22 3.23 -12.68 -3.13
CA GLU A 22 2.43 -13.57 -2.30
C GLU A 22 1.20 -14.09 -3.03
N LEU A 23 0.72 -15.27 -2.63
CA LEU A 23 -0.55 -15.82 -3.14
C LEU A 23 -1.72 -15.08 -2.49
N SER A 24 -2.63 -14.51 -3.29
CA SER A 24 -3.76 -13.74 -2.75
C SER A 24 -4.95 -13.72 -3.70
N ARG A 25 -6.15 -13.95 -3.15
CA ARG A 25 -7.42 -13.80 -3.89
C ARG A 25 -7.83 -12.33 -4.09
N LYS A 26 -7.16 -11.39 -3.41
CA LYS A 26 -7.42 -9.94 -3.58
C LYS A 26 -7.05 -9.44 -4.98
N ASN A 27 -6.25 -10.21 -5.74
CA ASN A 27 -5.98 -10.00 -7.16
C ASN A 27 -6.48 -11.19 -8.00
N PRO A 28 -7.78 -11.25 -8.36
CA PRO A 28 -8.34 -12.37 -9.11
C PRO A 28 -7.73 -12.57 -10.50
N ALA A 29 -7.10 -11.53 -11.06
CA ALA A 29 -6.50 -11.59 -12.39
C ALA A 29 -5.27 -12.50 -12.45
N THR A 30 -4.50 -12.57 -11.35
CA THR A 30 -3.25 -13.35 -11.30
C THR A 30 -3.24 -14.39 -10.19
N GLY A 31 -4.10 -14.26 -9.17
CA GLY A 31 -4.05 -15.07 -7.95
C GLY A 31 -2.86 -14.75 -7.03
N CYS A 32 -2.09 -13.70 -7.36
CA CYS A 32 -0.94 -13.26 -6.60
C CYS A 32 -0.96 -11.74 -6.40
N LEU A 33 -0.39 -11.28 -5.29
CA LEU A 33 -0.23 -9.88 -4.97
C LEU A 33 1.25 -9.59 -4.72
N GLN A 34 1.78 -8.60 -5.44
CA GLN A 34 3.09 -8.06 -5.12
C GLN A 34 2.89 -7.02 -4.02
N GLU A 35 3.37 -7.35 -2.83
CA GLU A 35 3.33 -6.47 -1.68
C GLU A 35 4.60 -5.62 -1.69
N PHE A 36 4.48 -4.35 -1.33
CA PHE A 36 5.60 -3.45 -1.14
C PHE A 36 5.52 -2.94 0.30
N GLU A 37 6.46 -3.37 1.12
CA GLU A 37 6.50 -3.08 2.54
C GLU A 37 7.36 -1.84 2.81
N PHE A 38 6.83 -0.92 3.60
CA PHE A 38 7.50 0.32 3.96
C PHE A 38 7.56 0.49 5.48
N LYS A 39 8.69 1.01 5.97
CA LYS A 39 8.87 1.38 7.38
C LYS A 39 9.17 2.87 7.55
N PRO A 40 8.71 3.50 8.64
CA PRO A 40 9.06 4.88 8.96
C PRO A 40 10.57 5.06 9.12
N THR A 41 11.12 6.08 8.48
CA THR A 41 12.52 6.46 8.64
C THR A 41 12.74 7.32 9.89
N ALA A 42 14.00 7.52 10.26
CA ALA A 42 14.36 8.43 11.35
C ALA A 42 13.85 9.86 11.05
N GLY A 43 12.97 10.37 11.91
CA GLY A 43 12.38 11.71 11.75
C GLY A 43 11.03 11.73 11.02
N SER A 44 10.55 10.58 10.53
CA SER A 44 9.19 10.46 10.00
C SER A 44 8.13 10.86 11.03
N HIS A 45 7.00 11.40 10.56
CA HIS A 45 5.82 11.66 11.40
C HIS A 45 4.94 10.40 11.56
N PHE A 46 5.20 9.37 10.75
CA PHE A 46 4.53 8.06 10.81
C PHE A 46 5.16 7.08 11.81
N LYS A 47 5.86 7.54 12.85
CA LYS A 47 6.46 6.66 13.89
C LYS A 47 5.45 5.81 14.67
N HIS A 48 4.16 6.10 14.52
CA HIS A 48 3.06 5.33 15.10
C HIS A 48 2.68 4.11 14.25
N LEU A 49 3.18 4.03 13.01
CA LEU A 49 3.06 2.86 12.16
C LEU A 49 4.25 1.94 12.40
N ASP A 50 3.97 0.64 12.52
CA ASP A 50 5.03 -0.36 12.50
C ASP A 50 5.48 -0.61 11.06
N GLU A 51 4.50 -0.72 10.15
CA GLU A 51 4.70 -0.84 8.71
C GLU A 51 3.48 -0.34 7.91
N ALA A 52 3.73 0.04 6.67
CA ALA A 52 2.72 0.33 5.66
C ALA A 52 2.96 -0.58 4.47
N GLU A 53 1.94 -1.31 4.04
CA GLU A 53 2.01 -2.18 2.88
C GLU A 53 1.14 -1.62 1.76
N ILE A 54 1.63 -1.67 0.54
CA ILE A 54 0.84 -1.34 -0.64
C ILE A 54 0.94 -2.43 -1.69
N ALA A 55 -0.11 -2.57 -2.48
CA ALA A 55 -0.11 -3.41 -3.66
C ALA A 55 -0.91 -2.79 -4.80
N PHE A 56 -0.43 -2.99 -6.03
CA PHE A 56 -1.06 -2.45 -7.23
C PHE A 56 -2.00 -3.50 -7.84
N LEU A 57 -3.24 -3.09 -8.08
CA LEU A 57 -4.28 -3.92 -8.67
C LEU A 57 -4.79 -3.30 -9.97
N PRO A 58 -5.33 -4.12 -10.89
CA PRO A 58 -6.13 -3.61 -12.00
C PRO A 58 -7.26 -2.70 -11.52
N PRO A 59 -7.66 -1.68 -12.30
CA PRO A 59 -8.67 -0.72 -11.88
C PRO A 59 -10.03 -1.39 -11.72
N SER A 60 -10.63 -1.29 -10.53
CA SER A 60 -11.96 -1.87 -10.25
C SER A 60 -13.09 -1.22 -11.06
N ARG A 61 -12.90 0.02 -11.51
CA ARG A 61 -13.89 0.79 -12.28
C ARG A 61 -13.70 0.70 -13.81
N GLY A 62 -12.74 -0.10 -14.27
CA GLY A 62 -12.31 -0.12 -15.68
C GLY A 62 -11.51 1.13 -16.08
N GLY A 63 -10.95 1.14 -17.29
CA GLY A 63 -10.11 2.23 -17.81
C GLY A 63 -8.60 1.98 -17.69
N GLU A 64 -7.80 3.03 -17.86
CA GLU A 64 -6.32 2.97 -17.92
C GLU A 64 -5.62 3.21 -16.56
N GLY A 65 -6.40 3.41 -15.49
CA GLY A 65 -5.90 3.64 -14.14
C GLY A 65 -5.44 2.38 -13.41
N LEU A 66 -5.24 2.49 -12.10
CA LEU A 66 -4.97 1.35 -11.22
C LEU A 66 -5.61 1.55 -9.86
N ASP A 67 -5.82 0.47 -9.12
CA ASP A 67 -6.21 0.57 -7.72
C ASP A 67 -4.99 0.30 -6.83
N LEU A 68 -4.74 1.19 -5.89
CA LEU A 68 -3.75 0.97 -4.84
C LEU A 68 -4.47 0.37 -3.63
N LEU A 69 -4.15 -0.88 -3.32
CA LEU A 69 -4.54 -1.49 -2.06
C LEU A 69 -3.52 -1.10 -1.01
N ILE A 70 -3.96 -0.51 0.10
CA ILE A 70 -3.12 0.02 1.16
C ILE A 70 -3.55 -0.65 2.47
N GLN A 71 -2.57 -1.16 3.20
CA GLN A 71 -2.74 -1.60 4.57
C GLN A 71 -1.88 -0.75 5.48
N ARG A 72 -2.52 -0.25 6.54
CA ARG A 72 -1.87 0.50 7.60
C ARG A 72 -1.76 -0.43 8.79
N ASP A 73 -0.56 -0.92 9.09
CA ASP A 73 -0.35 -1.77 10.25
C ASP A 73 0.17 -0.96 11.46
N THR A 74 -0.43 -1.24 12.61
CA THR A 74 -0.03 -0.69 13.91
C THR A 74 0.49 -1.77 14.86
N ARG A 75 0.58 -3.02 14.38
CA ARG A 75 1.23 -4.16 15.04
C ARG A 75 1.90 -5.06 14.01
N ALA A 76 3.22 -5.04 13.93
CA ALA A 76 3.96 -5.96 13.07
C ALA A 76 3.56 -7.43 13.33
N THR A 77 2.79 -8.02 12.42
CA THR A 77 2.40 -9.45 12.48
C THR A 77 3.39 -10.35 11.74
N GLY A 78 4.19 -9.78 10.85
CA GLY A 78 5.25 -10.46 10.11
C GLY A 78 4.72 -11.41 9.02
N LEU A 79 5.33 -11.29 7.84
CA LEU A 79 5.09 -12.08 6.60
C LEU A 79 3.64 -12.01 6.07
N GLY A 80 3.39 -11.04 5.20
CA GLY A 80 2.29 -11.09 4.24
C GLY A 80 0.93 -10.82 4.85
N SER A 81 0.68 -9.62 5.38
CA SER A 81 -0.61 -9.35 6.02
C SER A 81 -1.76 -9.21 5.00
N LEU A 82 -1.47 -9.01 3.71
CA LEU A 82 -2.45 -9.15 2.62
C LEU A 82 -2.82 -10.63 2.29
N LEU A 83 -2.22 -11.64 2.96
CA LEU A 83 -2.57 -13.07 2.88
C LEU A 83 -3.91 -13.41 3.53
N SER A 84 -4.24 -12.76 4.66
CA SER A 84 -5.17 -13.33 5.66
C SER A 84 -6.65 -13.28 5.23
N GLU A 85 -7.10 -14.29 4.49
CA GLU A 85 -8.53 -14.64 4.43
C GLU A 85 -9.03 -15.34 5.71
N MET A 86 -8.17 -15.56 6.72
CA MET A 86 -8.54 -16.25 7.97
C MET A 86 -7.83 -15.72 9.22
N ALA A 87 -8.02 -14.46 9.59
CA ALA A 87 -7.88 -14.04 10.99
C ALA A 87 -8.80 -12.85 11.24
N GLY A 88 -10.03 -13.14 11.69
CA GLY A 88 -10.93 -12.06 12.09
C GLY A 88 -10.33 -11.27 13.24
N THR A 89 -9.90 -10.03 12.99
CA THR A 89 -9.80 -8.92 13.95
C THR A 89 -9.26 -7.64 13.27
N ASP A 90 -10.15 -6.71 12.90
CA ASP A 90 -9.90 -5.25 12.72
C ASP A 90 -8.76 -4.77 11.78
N GLU A 91 -8.26 -5.58 10.84
CA GLU A 91 -7.31 -5.13 9.80
C GLU A 91 -7.99 -4.19 8.79
N ARG A 92 -7.49 -2.95 8.67
CA ARG A 92 -8.08 -1.91 7.80
C ARG A 92 -7.34 -1.82 6.48
N PHE A 93 -7.93 -2.41 5.44
CA PHE A 93 -7.52 -2.22 4.06
C PHE A 93 -8.25 -1.02 3.45
N THR A 94 -7.50 -0.10 2.86
CA THR A 94 -8.05 0.99 2.04
C THR A 94 -7.74 0.73 0.58
N ARG A 95 -8.76 0.77 -0.28
CA ARG A 95 -8.57 0.74 -1.74
C ARG A 95 -8.68 2.16 -2.26
N LEU A 96 -7.59 2.67 -2.84
CA LEU A 96 -7.48 4.00 -3.42
C LEU A 96 -7.41 3.90 -4.95
N PRO A 97 -8.48 4.28 -5.68
CA PRO A 97 -8.45 4.35 -7.13
C PRO A 97 -7.54 5.49 -7.60
N LEU A 98 -6.67 5.20 -8.56
CA LEU A 98 -5.81 6.16 -9.24
C LEU A 98 -6.18 6.24 -10.73
N GLU A 99 -6.32 7.45 -11.23
CA GLU A 99 -6.77 7.70 -12.61
C GLU A 99 -5.64 7.59 -13.64
N GLY A 100 -4.37 7.62 -13.21
CA GLY A 100 -3.22 7.53 -14.11
C GLY A 100 -2.55 8.87 -14.38
N ASN A 101 -3.19 9.98 -14.00
CA ASN A 101 -2.75 11.36 -14.23
C ASN A 101 -2.24 12.06 -12.96
N GLU A 102 -2.25 11.39 -11.80
CA GLU A 102 -1.83 12.00 -10.55
C GLU A 102 -0.35 12.40 -10.56
N THR A 103 -0.09 13.61 -10.05
CA THR A 103 1.28 14.06 -9.76
C THR A 103 1.79 13.41 -8.47
N THR A 104 3.12 13.37 -8.29
CA THR A 104 3.74 12.89 -7.04
C THR A 104 3.18 13.63 -5.82
N GLU A 105 2.96 14.94 -5.89
CA GLU A 105 2.39 15.72 -4.78
C GLU A 105 0.94 15.31 -4.47
N THR A 106 0.11 15.10 -5.49
CA THR A 106 -1.27 14.61 -5.30
C THR A 106 -1.28 13.22 -4.69
N LEU A 107 -0.39 12.33 -5.12
CA LEU A 107 -0.24 10.99 -4.53
C LEU A 107 0.20 11.08 -3.08
N ARG A 108 1.18 11.94 -2.77
CA ARG A 108 1.68 12.19 -1.41
C ARG A 108 0.53 12.60 -0.47
N GLN A 109 -0.29 13.57 -0.88
CA GLN A 109 -1.45 14.02 -0.09
C GLN A 109 -2.51 12.91 0.10
N LYS A 110 -2.83 12.17 -0.97
CA LYS A 110 -3.77 11.04 -0.90
C LYS A 110 -3.26 9.96 0.06
N LEU A 111 -1.98 9.60 -0.03
CA LEU A 111 -1.34 8.59 0.83
C LEU A 111 -1.27 9.05 2.28
N GLU A 112 -0.87 10.30 2.54
CA GLU A 112 -0.83 10.90 3.88
C GLU A 112 -2.19 10.82 4.58
N SER A 113 -3.26 11.15 3.85
CA SER A 113 -4.64 11.06 4.37
C SER A 113 -5.09 9.65 4.71
N VAL A 114 -4.55 8.62 4.05
CA VAL A 114 -4.90 7.22 4.29
C VAL A 114 -4.04 6.60 5.41
N LEU A 115 -2.79 7.06 5.53
CA LEU A 115 -1.81 6.52 6.48
C LEU A 115 -1.89 7.17 7.87
N THR A 116 -2.50 8.35 8.00
CA THR A 116 -2.80 9.00 9.28
C THR A 116 -3.97 8.32 9.99
#